data_AF-A0A1V8S8W2-F1
#
_entry.id   AF-A0A1V8S8W2-F1
#
_cell.length_a   1.000
_cell.length_b   1.000
_cell.length_c   1.000
_cell.angle_alpha   90.00
_cell.angle_beta   90.00
_cell.angle_gamma   90.00
#
_symmetry.space_group_name_H-M   'P 1'
#
loop_
_entity.id
_entity.type
_entity.pdbx_description
1 polymer ?
#
loop_
_entity_poly.entity_id
_entity_poly.type
_entity_poly.pdbx_seq_one_letter_code
_entity_poly.pdbx_strand_id
1 'polypeptide(L)'
;MIEQALSFAGHPTIGTASYVLGTLAPGKSRATLHCKAGPIEIEYVDRTARASIPHNFHVHTELPITRAEIEILQPKLKGKEMPDIANVSPVKGMDFFYIQLSDFNTLALVECSGLKPKPRLDVAWNVGFCGSVFYVLGSRESSPDGAVKQSLRMRMIEGPLEDPATGSAS
;
A
#
# COMPACT_ATOMS: atom_id res chain seq x y z
N MET A 1 -22.28 0.70 -5.51
CA MET A 1 -21.01 0.51 -6.25
C MET A 1 -21.17 1.17 -7.60
N ILE A 2 -20.23 2.02 -8.00
CA ILE A 2 -20.15 2.49 -9.38
C ILE A 2 -19.04 1.64 -10.00
N GLU A 3 -19.38 0.69 -10.86
CA GLU A 3 -18.42 -0.15 -11.55
C GLU A 3 -17.72 0.69 -12.62
N GLN A 4 -16.52 1.17 -12.31
CA GLN A 4 -15.67 1.86 -13.27
C GLN A 4 -14.34 1.12 -13.41
N ALA A 5 -13.86 1.00 -14.65
CA ALA A 5 -12.58 0.39 -14.94
C ALA A 5 -11.45 1.20 -14.28
N LEU A 6 -10.71 0.57 -13.38
CA LEU A 6 -9.52 1.14 -12.77
C LEU A 6 -8.42 1.29 -13.81
N SER A 7 -7.67 2.40 -13.76
CA SER A 7 -6.52 2.61 -14.65
C SER A 7 -5.36 1.63 -14.34
N PHE A 8 -5.28 1.15 -13.10
CA PHE A 8 -4.30 0.18 -12.61
C PHE A 8 -4.80 -0.49 -11.32
N ALA A 9 -4.36 -1.73 -11.07
CA ALA A 9 -4.48 -2.42 -9.78
C ALA A 9 -3.32 -3.41 -9.62
N GLY A 10 -2.75 -3.50 -8.41
CA GLY A 10 -1.56 -4.33 -8.14
C GLY A 10 -1.82 -5.82 -8.26
N HIS A 11 -2.69 -6.38 -7.42
CA HIS A 11 -2.96 -7.82 -7.40
C HIS A 11 -3.49 -8.37 -8.74
N PRO A 12 -4.34 -7.65 -9.53
CA PRO A 12 -4.72 -8.13 -10.87
C PRO A 12 -3.54 -8.11 -11.85
N THR A 13 -2.61 -7.16 -11.73
CA THR A 13 -1.38 -7.11 -12.55
C THR A 13 -0.50 -8.33 -12.28
N ILE A 14 -0.27 -8.66 -11.01
CA ILE A 14 0.52 -9.83 -10.60
C ILE A 14 -0.15 -11.15 -11.00
N GLY A 15 -1.48 -11.25 -10.82
CA GLY A 15 -2.25 -12.41 -11.29
C GLY A 15 -2.17 -12.58 -12.81
N THR A 16 -2.28 -11.48 -13.56
CA THR A 16 -2.12 -11.47 -15.02
C THR A 16 -0.73 -11.92 -15.44
N ALA A 17 0.33 -11.41 -14.80
CA ALA A 17 1.70 -11.82 -15.09
C ALA A 17 1.89 -13.33 -14.86
N SER A 18 1.40 -13.84 -13.73
CA SER A 18 1.48 -15.26 -13.38
C SER A 18 0.78 -16.15 -14.42
N TYR A 19 -0.42 -15.75 -14.85
CA TYR A 19 -1.20 -16.51 -15.82
C TYR A 19 -0.63 -16.44 -17.24
N VAL A 20 -0.28 -15.24 -17.72
CA VAL A 20 0.24 -15.06 -19.07
C VAL A 20 1.58 -15.76 -19.24
N LEU A 21 2.55 -15.51 -18.36
CA LEU A 21 3.90 -16.07 -18.49
C LEU A 21 4.01 -17.51 -17.99
N GLY A 22 3.22 -17.88 -16.98
CA GLY A 22 3.23 -19.24 -16.42
C GLY A 22 2.36 -20.24 -17.17
N THR A 23 1.34 -19.79 -17.92
CA THR A 23 0.37 -20.68 -18.58
C THR A 23 0.24 -20.43 -20.08
N LEU A 24 0.04 -19.18 -20.52
CA LEU A 24 -0.29 -18.91 -21.93
C LEU A 24 0.94 -18.80 -22.85
N ALA A 25 2.09 -18.41 -22.30
CA ALA A 25 3.32 -18.20 -23.05
C ALA A 25 4.49 -19.03 -22.46
N PRO A 26 4.39 -20.37 -22.45
CA PRO A 26 5.40 -21.23 -21.87
C PRO A 26 6.78 -20.97 -22.51
N GLY A 27 7.82 -20.87 -21.67
CA GLY A 27 9.19 -20.56 -22.09
C GLY A 27 9.49 -19.06 -22.22
N LYS A 28 8.50 -18.17 -22.04
CA LYS A 28 8.73 -16.73 -21.85
C LYS A 28 8.77 -16.39 -20.37
N SER A 29 9.77 -15.63 -19.94
CA SER A 29 9.91 -15.16 -18.55
C SER A 29 9.60 -13.68 -18.37
N ARG A 30 9.50 -12.89 -19.45
CA ARG A 30 9.23 -11.44 -19.42
C ARG A 30 8.27 -11.02 -20.52
N ALA A 31 7.46 -9.99 -20.25
CA ALA A 31 6.57 -9.34 -21.21
C ALA A 31 6.25 -7.90 -20.77
N THR A 32 5.53 -7.17 -21.62
CA THR A 32 4.99 -5.84 -21.32
C THR A 32 3.47 -5.88 -21.39
N LEU A 33 2.80 -5.45 -20.32
CA LEU A 33 1.36 -5.23 -20.30
C LEU A 33 1.07 -3.79 -20.71
N HIS A 34 0.22 -3.59 -21.71
CA HIS A 34 -0.23 -2.27 -22.13
C HIS A 34 -1.52 -1.91 -21.39
N CYS A 35 -1.40 -1.13 -20.32
CA CYS A 35 -2.50 -0.72 -19.47
C CYS A 35 -2.89 0.75 -19.73
N LYS A 36 -4.06 1.18 -19.23
CA LYS A 36 -4.45 2.60 -19.25
C LYS A 36 -3.47 3.49 -18.47
N ALA A 37 -2.84 2.94 -17.44
CA ALA A 37 -1.76 3.61 -16.70
C ALA A 37 -0.40 3.65 -17.44
N GLY A 38 -0.32 3.10 -18.65
CA GLY A 38 0.90 2.99 -19.44
C GLY A 38 1.46 1.55 -19.51
N PRO A 39 2.63 1.37 -20.13
CA PRO A 39 3.30 0.08 -20.22
C PRO A 39 3.83 -0.36 -18.85
N ILE A 40 3.60 -1.62 -18.49
CA ILE A 40 4.08 -2.24 -17.26
C ILE A 40 4.91 -3.47 -17.64
N GLU A 41 6.20 -3.44 -17.30
CA GLU A 41 7.04 -4.63 -17.46
C GLU A 41 6.67 -5.68 -16.42
N ILE A 42 6.51 -6.92 -16.87
CA ILE A 42 6.22 -8.07 -16.01
C ILE A 42 7.26 -9.17 -16.22
N GLU A 43 7.55 -9.89 -15.14
CA GLU A 43 8.46 -11.03 -15.11
C GLU A 43 7.83 -12.17 -14.31
N TYR A 44 8.12 -13.41 -14.70
CA TYR A 44 7.74 -14.61 -13.97
C TYR A 44 8.89 -15.63 -13.98
N VAL A 45 9.50 -15.84 -12.80
CA VAL A 45 10.64 -16.74 -12.61
C VAL A 45 10.43 -17.51 -11.31
N ASP A 46 10.68 -18.82 -11.30
CA ASP A 46 10.60 -19.68 -10.12
C ASP A 46 9.29 -19.52 -9.32
N ARG A 47 8.17 -19.49 -10.04
CA ARG A 47 6.81 -19.29 -9.50
C ARG A 47 6.57 -17.92 -8.84
N THR A 48 7.46 -16.96 -9.07
CA THR A 48 7.38 -15.59 -8.54
C THR A 48 7.13 -14.61 -9.68
N ALA A 49 5.99 -13.91 -9.62
CA ALA A 49 5.70 -12.80 -10.51
C ALA A 49 6.26 -11.48 -9.97
N ARG A 50 6.76 -10.64 -10.86
CA ARG A 50 7.23 -9.29 -10.58
C ARG A 50 6.65 -8.34 -11.63
N ALA A 51 6.43 -7.10 -11.22
CA ALA A 51 5.97 -6.05 -12.11
C ALA A 51 6.66 -4.72 -11.78
N SER A 52 7.06 -3.98 -12.81
CA SER A 52 7.58 -2.62 -12.67
C SER A 52 6.42 -1.64 -12.67
N ILE A 53 6.01 -1.18 -11.49
CA ILE A 53 4.81 -0.35 -11.31
C ILE A 53 5.18 1.14 -11.44
N PRO A 54 4.59 1.88 -12.39
CA PRO A 54 4.71 3.33 -12.46
C PRO A 54 4.13 3.98 -11.20
N HIS A 55 4.87 4.90 -10.60
CA HIS A 55 4.44 5.65 -9.42
C HIS A 55 4.79 7.13 -9.58
N ASN A 56 4.03 7.99 -8.88
CA ASN A 56 4.26 9.42 -8.79
C ASN A 56 4.03 9.83 -7.34
N PHE A 57 5.09 9.73 -6.55
CA PHE A 57 5.03 9.77 -5.11
C PHE A 57 4.96 11.20 -4.57
N HIS A 58 4.08 11.44 -3.61
CA HIS A 58 3.94 12.71 -2.92
C HIS A 58 3.77 12.50 -1.42
N VAL A 59 4.63 13.17 -0.63
CA VAL A 59 4.51 13.21 0.83
C VAL A 59 3.77 14.48 1.21
N HIS A 60 2.64 14.33 1.88
CA HIS A 60 1.83 15.47 2.31
C HIS A 60 2.43 16.11 3.56
N THR A 61 2.58 17.44 3.53
CA THR A 61 3.20 18.19 4.63
C THR A 61 2.40 19.40 5.07
N GLU A 62 1.42 19.86 4.30
CA GLU A 62 0.66 21.07 4.64
C GLU A 62 -0.28 20.83 5.83
N LEU A 63 -0.85 19.62 5.93
CA LEU A 63 -1.89 19.26 6.88
C LEU A 63 -1.67 17.82 7.41
N PRO A 64 -0.67 17.62 8.29
CA PRO A 64 -0.37 16.29 8.81
C PRO A 64 -1.50 15.78 9.72
N ILE A 65 -1.81 14.50 9.61
CA ILE A 65 -2.72 13.83 10.54
C ILE A 65 -2.10 13.83 11.94
N THR A 66 -2.93 14.10 12.94
CA THR A 66 -2.52 14.07 14.33
C THR A 66 -2.72 12.69 14.95
N ARG A 67 -1.93 12.38 15.98
CA ARG A 67 -2.15 11.20 16.84
C ARG A 67 -3.58 11.15 17.37
N ALA A 68 -4.14 12.29 17.78
CA ALA A 68 -5.49 12.34 18.32
C ALA A 68 -6.55 11.90 17.29
N GLU A 69 -6.37 12.27 16.01
CA GLU A 69 -7.24 11.81 14.93
C GLU A 69 -7.11 10.29 14.68
N ILE A 70 -5.89 9.75 14.74
CA ILE A 70 -5.68 8.30 14.65
C ILE A 70 -6.34 7.57 15.82
N GLU A 71 -6.25 8.09 17.04
CA GLU A 71 -6.91 7.51 18.22
C GLU A 71 -8.44 7.58 18.15
N ILE A 72 -9.01 8.57 17.45
CA ILE A 72 -10.44 8.62 17.14
C ILE A 72 -10.80 7.49 16.16
N LEU A 73 -9.98 7.28 15.12
CA LEU A 73 -10.17 6.19 14.15
C LEU A 73 -9.96 4.81 14.77
N GLN A 74 -9.04 4.70 15.74
CA GLN A 74 -8.62 3.46 16.39
C GLN A 74 -8.54 3.64 17.93
N PRO A 75 -9.68 3.62 18.65
CA PRO A 75 -9.69 3.88 20.09
C PRO A 75 -8.83 2.93 20.92
N LYS A 76 -8.64 1.67 20.48
CA LYS A 76 -7.78 0.69 21.14
C LYS A 76 -6.28 1.02 21.07
N LEU A 77 -5.89 1.94 20.18
CA LEU A 77 -4.52 2.44 20.10
C LEU A 77 -4.26 3.65 21.00
N LYS A 78 -5.26 4.11 21.77
CA LYS A 78 -5.10 5.27 22.67
C LYS A 78 -3.94 5.07 23.64
N GLY A 79 -3.00 6.03 23.64
CA GLY A 79 -1.80 5.98 24.47
C GLY A 79 -0.76 4.92 24.07
N LYS A 80 -0.94 4.24 22.93
CA LYS A 80 0.08 3.34 22.37
C LYS A 80 1.13 4.13 21.60
N GLU A 81 2.36 3.64 21.60
CA GLU A 81 3.44 4.28 20.85
C GLU A 81 3.17 4.19 19.33
N MET A 82 3.40 5.31 18.64
CA MET A 82 3.35 5.38 17.18
C MET A 82 4.61 6.13 16.74
N PRO A 83 5.73 5.42 16.50
CA PRO A 83 7.04 6.04 16.30
C PRO A 83 7.11 6.95 15.08
N ASP A 84 6.30 6.65 14.06
CA ASP A 84 6.24 7.41 12.82
C ASP A 84 4.81 7.47 12.29
N ILE A 85 4.44 8.64 11.76
CA ILE A 85 3.15 8.92 11.15
C ILE A 85 3.42 9.75 9.91
N ALA A 86 3.15 9.18 8.74
CA ALA A 86 3.29 9.85 7.47
C ALA A 86 1.97 9.84 6.71
N ASN A 87 1.77 10.85 5.87
CA ASN A 87 0.68 10.84 4.90
C ASN A 87 1.25 10.92 3.49
N VAL A 88 0.86 9.97 2.65
CA VAL A 88 1.56 9.72 1.39
C VAL A 88 0.56 9.31 0.31
N SER A 89 0.68 9.96 -0.84
CA SER A 89 0.04 9.55 -2.09
C SER A 89 1.07 8.89 -3.02
N PRO A 90 1.04 7.56 -3.23
CA PRO A 90 1.93 6.89 -4.19
C PRO A 90 1.66 7.31 -5.64
N VAL A 91 0.42 7.72 -5.91
CA VAL A 91 -0.04 8.34 -7.16
C VAL A 91 -1.19 9.30 -6.83
N LYS A 92 -1.41 10.30 -7.69
CA LYS A 92 -2.49 11.27 -7.48
C LYS A 92 -3.86 10.58 -7.50
N GLY A 93 -4.68 10.81 -6.48
CA GLY A 93 -5.99 10.17 -6.34
C GLY A 93 -6.00 8.93 -5.44
N MET A 94 -4.85 8.52 -4.91
CA MET A 94 -4.71 7.39 -4.00
C MET A 94 -3.79 7.78 -2.85
N ASP A 95 -4.34 7.89 -1.65
CA ASP A 95 -3.67 8.39 -0.47
C ASP A 95 -3.73 7.38 0.69
N PHE A 96 -2.69 7.37 1.52
CA PHE A 96 -2.63 6.53 2.70
C PHE A 96 -1.96 7.26 3.86
N PHE A 97 -2.59 7.17 5.03
CA PHE A 97 -1.91 7.39 6.29
C PHE A 97 -1.09 6.15 6.65
N TYR A 98 0.21 6.31 6.83
CA TYR A 98 1.13 5.28 7.29
C TYR A 98 1.41 5.51 8.77
N ILE A 99 1.01 4.56 9.60
CA ILE A 99 1.15 4.60 11.05
C ILE A 99 2.05 3.44 11.47
N GLN A 100 3.28 3.76 11.87
CA GLN A 100 4.16 2.77 12.48
C GLN A 100 3.67 2.47 13.90
N LEU A 101 3.64 1.20 14.26
CA LEU A 101 3.36 0.71 15.61
C LEU A 101 4.60 0.03 16.18
N SER A 102 4.68 -0.04 17.51
CA SER A 102 5.83 -0.59 18.23
C SER A 102 6.04 -2.08 17.99
N ASP A 103 4.96 -2.85 17.91
CA ASP A 103 5.00 -4.31 17.95
C ASP A 103 3.72 -4.96 17.39
N PHE A 104 3.80 -6.27 17.18
CA PHE A 104 2.71 -7.08 16.64
C PHE A 104 1.47 -7.12 17.53
N ASN A 105 1.61 -7.06 18.87
CA ASN A 105 0.47 -7.04 19.77
C ASN A 105 -0.32 -5.74 19.62
N THR A 106 0.38 -4.63 19.43
CA THR A 106 -0.24 -3.33 19.15
C THR A 106 -0.91 -3.33 17.77
N LEU A 107 -0.30 -3.93 16.74
CA LEU A 107 -0.93 -4.10 15.43
C LEU A 107 -2.21 -4.96 15.48
N ALA A 108 -2.26 -5.96 16.35
CA ALA A 108 -3.44 -6.81 16.55
C ALA A 108 -4.63 -6.06 17.18
N LEU A 109 -4.40 -4.90 17.80
CA LEU A 109 -5.46 -4.05 18.36
C LEU A 109 -6.19 -3.22 17.30
N VAL A 110 -5.66 -3.14 16.07
CA VAL A 110 -6.28 -2.39 14.97
C VAL A 110 -7.60 -3.04 14.57
N GLU A 111 -8.66 -2.24 14.43
CA GLU A 111 -10.01 -2.70 14.13
C GLU A 111 -10.54 -2.07 12.84
N CYS A 112 -11.46 -2.78 12.18
CA CYS A 112 -12.32 -2.19 11.15
C CYS A 112 -13.40 -1.33 11.84
N SER A 113 -13.02 -0.15 12.31
CA SER A 113 -13.85 0.70 13.19
C SER A 113 -15.07 1.33 12.51
N GLY A 114 -15.26 1.11 11.21
CA GLY A 114 -16.33 1.74 10.42
C GLY A 114 -16.08 3.21 10.11
N LEU A 115 -15.10 3.83 10.78
CA LEU A 115 -14.70 5.21 10.60
C LEU A 115 -13.67 5.30 9.47
N LYS A 116 -13.99 6.09 8.45
CA LYS A 116 -13.05 6.36 7.36
C LYS A 116 -12.16 7.56 7.71
N PRO A 117 -10.85 7.50 7.39
CA PRO A 117 -10.02 8.69 7.42
C PRO A 117 -10.61 9.77 6.51
N LYS A 118 -10.54 11.02 6.95
CA LYS A 118 -10.96 12.19 6.17
C LYS A 118 -9.77 13.14 6.08
N PRO A 119 -8.77 12.84 5.24
CA PRO A 119 -7.61 13.68 5.13
C PRO A 119 -8.00 15.05 4.57
N ARG A 120 -7.22 16.06 4.92
CA ARG A 120 -7.06 17.23 4.06
C ARG A 120 -5.66 17.13 3.47
N LEU A 121 -5.59 16.84 2.18
CA LEU A 121 -4.31 16.72 1.48
C LEU A 121 -3.84 18.09 1.01
N ASP A 122 -2.55 18.17 0.69
CA ASP A 122 -1.97 19.31 -0.03
C ASP A 122 -2.82 19.67 -1.25
N VAL A 123 -3.03 20.97 -1.49
CA VAL A 123 -4.08 21.48 -2.40
C VAL A 123 -4.04 20.83 -3.80
N ALA A 124 -2.84 20.65 -4.36
CA ALA A 124 -2.67 20.08 -5.71
C ALA A 124 -3.03 18.59 -5.81
N TRP A 125 -3.14 17.89 -4.67
CA TRP A 125 -3.33 16.45 -4.55
C TRP A 125 -4.60 16.04 -3.80
N ASN A 126 -5.42 17.01 -3.36
CA ASN A 126 -6.63 16.80 -2.57
C ASN A 126 -7.80 16.19 -3.35
N VAL A 127 -7.64 14.95 -3.78
CA VAL A 127 -8.61 14.18 -4.55
C VAL A 127 -8.45 12.68 -4.29
N GLY A 128 -9.55 11.95 -4.36
CA GLY A 128 -9.55 10.50 -4.50
C GLY A 128 -9.70 9.72 -3.19
N PHE A 129 -9.15 8.52 -3.18
CA PHE A 129 -9.25 7.55 -2.10
C PHE A 129 -8.27 7.86 -0.96
N CYS A 130 -8.66 7.59 0.28
CA CYS A 130 -7.75 7.60 1.44
C CYS A 130 -7.99 6.36 2.33
N GLY A 131 -6.90 5.66 2.66
CA GLY A 131 -6.89 4.52 3.59
C GLY A 131 -5.92 4.73 4.76
N SER A 132 -5.96 3.84 5.75
CA SER A 132 -5.00 3.82 6.85
C SER A 132 -4.21 2.52 6.85
N VAL A 133 -2.89 2.63 6.80
CA VAL A 133 -1.93 1.53 6.82
C VAL A 133 -1.24 1.52 8.16
N PHE A 134 -1.48 0.47 8.94
CA PHE A 134 -0.80 0.23 10.21
C PHE A 134 0.29 -0.81 9.99
N TYR A 135 1.52 -0.53 10.41
CA TYR A 135 2.63 -1.44 10.17
C TYR A 135 3.62 -1.53 11.32
N VAL A 136 4.35 -2.64 11.35
CA VAL A 136 5.45 -2.91 12.28
C VAL A 136 6.66 -3.34 11.46
N LEU A 137 7.81 -2.76 11.76
CA LEU A 137 9.08 -3.14 11.15
C LEU A 137 9.58 -4.45 11.77
N GLY A 138 10.02 -5.38 10.92
CA GLY A 138 10.63 -6.65 11.30
C GLY A 138 12.15 -6.65 11.11
N SER A 139 12.70 -7.82 10.74
CA SER A 139 14.12 -7.98 10.43
C SER A 139 14.59 -7.03 9.33
N ARG A 140 15.80 -6.52 9.51
CA ARG A 140 16.55 -5.74 8.52
C ARG A 140 17.82 -6.50 8.17
N GLU A 141 17.96 -6.85 6.91
CA GLU A 141 19.10 -7.59 6.38
C GLU A 141 19.77 -6.75 5.29
N SER A 142 21.09 -6.68 5.32
CA SER A 142 21.87 -6.07 4.24
C SER A 142 22.56 -7.18 3.45
N SER A 143 22.43 -7.17 2.13
CA SER A 143 23.18 -8.05 1.26
C SER A 143 24.62 -7.53 1.04
N PRO A 144 25.54 -8.40 0.58
CA PRO A 144 26.93 -8.01 0.34
C PRO A 144 27.12 -6.88 -0.69
N ASP A 145 26.17 -6.71 -1.61
CA ASP A 145 26.13 -5.64 -2.62
C ASP A 145 25.48 -4.34 -2.10
N GLY A 146 25.10 -4.29 -0.83
CA GLY A 146 24.54 -3.10 -0.17
C GLY A 146 23.03 -2.96 -0.29
N ALA A 147 22.32 -3.90 -0.93
CA ALA A 147 20.86 -3.88 -0.91
C ALA A 147 20.33 -4.16 0.50
N VAL A 148 19.26 -3.45 0.89
CA VAL A 148 18.63 -3.58 2.20
C VAL A 148 17.28 -4.23 2.03
N LYS A 149 17.07 -5.36 2.71
CA LYS A 149 15.78 -6.03 2.84
C LYS A 149 15.20 -5.71 4.22
N GLN A 150 14.08 -5.01 4.24
CA GLN A 150 13.31 -4.74 5.44
C GLN A 150 12.03 -5.58 5.39
N SER A 151 11.84 -6.48 6.37
CA SER A 151 10.55 -7.14 6.53
C SER A 151 9.59 -6.24 7.28
N LEU A 152 8.30 -6.37 6.98
CA LEU A 152 7.22 -5.61 7.62
C LEU A 152 5.98 -6.49 7.77
N ARG A 153 5.19 -6.21 8.80
CA ARG A 153 3.82 -6.71 8.96
C ARG A 153 2.91 -5.50 8.90
N MET A 154 1.92 -5.54 8.00
CA MET A 154 1.03 -4.40 7.76
C MET A 154 -0.42 -4.84 7.65
N ARG A 155 -1.34 -3.91 7.92
CA ARG A 155 -2.78 -4.02 7.73
C ARG A 155 -3.30 -2.73 7.11
N MET A 156 -4.10 -2.82 6.04
CA MET A 156 -4.74 -1.68 5.41
C MET A 156 -6.22 -1.67 5.75
N ILE A 157 -6.66 -0.62 6.45
CA ILE A 157 -8.03 -0.44 6.91
C ILE A 157 -8.70 0.69 6.12
N GLU A 158 -9.88 0.40 5.58
CA GLU A 158 -10.78 1.34 4.93
C GLU A 158 -12.15 1.35 5.63
N GLY A 159 -12.22 2.00 6.80
CA GLY A 159 -13.45 2.07 7.59
C GLY A 159 -13.91 0.69 8.08
N PRO A 160 -15.02 0.12 7.56
CA PRO A 160 -15.51 -1.19 7.99
C PRO A 160 -14.81 -2.38 7.31
N LEU A 161 -13.87 -2.14 6.40
CA LEU A 161 -13.19 -3.18 5.63
C LEU A 161 -11.68 -3.17 5.88
N GLU A 162 -11.10 -4.35 5.81
CA GLU A 162 -9.66 -4.56 5.71
C GLU A 162 -9.36 -5.13 4.33
N ASP A 163 -8.43 -4.50 3.62
CA ASP A 163 -7.92 -5.05 2.37
C ASP A 163 -6.74 -5.99 2.69
N PRO A 164 -6.88 -7.30 2.40
CA PRO A 164 -5.86 -8.27 2.74
C PRO A 164 -4.57 -8.13 1.92
N ALA A 165 -4.58 -7.41 0.80
CA ALA A 165 -3.43 -7.32 -0.11
C ALA A 165 -3.40 -6.02 -0.93
N THR A 166 -3.14 -4.89 -0.26
CA THR A 166 -3.04 -3.57 -0.91
C THR A 166 -1.67 -3.29 -1.51
N GLY A 167 -1.44 -3.79 -2.73
CA GLY A 167 -0.16 -3.57 -3.43
C GLY A 167 0.20 -2.11 -3.69
N SER A 168 -0.78 -1.19 -3.74
CA SER A 168 -0.52 0.25 -3.88
C SER A 168 -0.01 0.91 -2.60
N ALA A 169 -0.16 0.24 -1.46
CA ALA A 169 0.23 0.75 -0.15
C ALA A 169 1.53 0.14 0.37
N SER A 170 2.10 -0.85 -0.33
CA SER A 170 3.26 -1.65 0.09
C SER A 170 4.53 -1.32 -0.66
#